data_AF-A0A2R6R212-F1
#
_entry.id   AF-A0A2R6R212-F1
#
_cell.length_a   1.000
_cell.length_b   1.000
_cell.length_c   1.000
_cell.angle_alpha   90.00
_cell.angle_beta   90.00
_cell.angle_gamma   90.00
#
_symmetry.space_group_name_H-M   'P 1'
#
loop_
_entity.id
_entity.type
_entity.pdbx_description
1 polymer ?
#
loop_
_entity_poly.entity_id
_entity_poly.type
_entity_poly.pdbx_seq_one_letter_code
_entity_poly.pdbx_strand_id
1 'polypeptide(L)'
;MIFWLYPSLGGIEYIVHHSLSAIAVAYAMFTGEGQLYTFMVLISEVTTPEINMRWYLDTAGLKRSIAYLINGVVIFFAWLVARILLFVYMFYHVYLHYHQVIQMHIIGFLLVFVVPSALATMNLIWFGKIVKGLKKTLAKRP
;
A
#
# COMPACT_ATOMS: atom_id res chain seq x y z
N MET A 1 14.24 12.40 3.35
CA MET A 1 12.90 12.97 3.61
C MET A 1 12.26 12.47 4.90
N ILE A 2 12.18 11.15 5.12
CA ILE A 2 11.42 10.54 6.22
C ILE A 2 11.74 11.13 7.61
N PHE A 3 13.02 11.24 7.99
CA PHE A 3 13.42 11.78 9.30
C PHE A 3 13.24 13.30 9.44
N TRP A 4 13.37 14.05 8.36
CA TRP A 4 13.33 15.52 8.37
C TRP A 4 11.92 16.09 8.39
N LEU A 5 10.93 15.32 7.91
CA LEU A 5 9.53 15.73 7.80
C LEU A 5 8.61 14.84 8.68
N TYR A 6 9.16 14.14 9.65
CA TYR A 6 8.35 13.45 10.65
C TYR A 6 7.79 14.47 11.66
N PRO A 7 6.51 14.40 12.07
CA PRO A 7 5.49 13.41 11.70
C PRO A 7 4.59 13.82 10.52
N SER A 8 4.87 14.94 9.83
CA SER A 8 3.95 15.52 8.84
C SER A 8 3.69 14.64 7.61
N LEU A 9 4.55 13.64 7.33
CA LEU A 9 4.40 12.69 6.22
C LEU A 9 3.57 11.42 6.51
N GLY A 10 2.94 11.28 7.68
CA GLY A 10 2.02 10.17 7.96
C GLY A 10 2.34 9.29 9.17
N GLY A 11 3.04 9.84 10.17
CA GLY A 11 3.21 9.19 11.47
C GLY A 11 4.10 7.94 11.46
N ILE A 12 3.92 7.09 12.47
CA ILE A 12 4.74 5.89 12.70
C ILE A 12 4.49 4.82 11.62
N GLU A 13 3.26 4.73 11.12
CA GLU A 13 2.87 3.82 10.05
C GLU A 13 3.71 4.08 8.80
N TYR A 14 3.94 5.35 8.46
CA TYR A 14 4.79 5.73 7.34
C TYR A 14 6.22 5.21 7.51
N ILE A 15 6.82 5.36 8.70
CA ILE A 15 8.18 4.88 8.98
C ILE A 15 8.26 3.36 8.86
N VAL A 16 7.32 2.64 9.49
CA VAL A 16 7.29 1.17 9.47
C VAL A 16 7.12 0.64 8.03
N HIS A 17 6.16 1.17 7.29
CA HIS A 17 5.90 0.80 5.91
C HIS A 17 7.15 0.97 5.02
N HIS A 18 7.78 2.13 5.08
CA HIS A 18 8.92 2.46 4.20
C HIS A 18 10.17 1.69 4.62
N SER A 19 10.38 1.47 5.92
CA SER A 19 11.53 0.70 6.41
C SER A 19 11.44 -0.77 5.98
N LEU A 20 10.28 -1.41 6.17
CA LEU A 20 10.04 -2.79 5.73
C LEU A 20 10.20 -2.92 4.21
N SER A 21 9.62 -1.99 3.45
CA SER A 21 9.71 -1.99 1.99
C SER A 21 11.14 -1.75 1.50
N ALA A 22 11.88 -0.81 2.09
CA ALA A 22 13.26 -0.54 1.74
C ALA A 22 14.17 -1.74 2.02
N ILE A 23 13.98 -2.44 3.16
CA ILE A 23 14.72 -3.66 3.48
C ILE A 23 14.43 -4.76 2.46
N ALA A 24 13.15 -5.00 2.12
CA ALA A 24 12.77 -6.02 1.15
C ALA A 24 13.30 -5.72 -0.26
N VAL A 25 13.20 -4.47 -0.72
CA VAL A 25 13.73 -4.02 -2.02
C VAL A 25 15.25 -4.17 -2.04
N ALA A 26 15.95 -3.68 -1.00
CA ALA A 26 17.40 -3.81 -0.92
C ALA A 26 17.83 -5.28 -0.97
N TYR A 27 17.20 -6.14 -0.18
CA TYR A 27 17.46 -7.58 -0.20
C TYR A 27 17.31 -8.16 -1.61
N ALA A 28 16.17 -7.94 -2.27
CA ALA A 28 15.91 -8.49 -3.59
C ALA A 28 16.88 -7.97 -4.66
N MET A 29 17.37 -6.74 -4.51
CA MET A 29 18.38 -6.16 -5.40
C MET A 29 19.78 -6.76 -5.17
N PHE A 30 20.16 -7.05 -3.92
CA PHE A 30 21.48 -7.59 -3.60
C PHE A 30 21.60 -9.10 -3.85
N THR A 31 20.54 -9.87 -3.62
CA THR A 31 20.58 -11.35 -3.71
C THR A 31 19.99 -11.88 -5.01
N GLY A 32 19.16 -11.11 -5.71
CA GLY A 32 18.38 -11.57 -6.85
C GLY A 32 17.15 -12.41 -6.46
N GLU A 33 16.95 -12.71 -5.17
CA GLU A 33 15.81 -13.50 -4.69
C GLU A 33 14.58 -12.63 -4.41
N GLY A 34 13.38 -13.19 -4.58
CA GLY A 34 12.13 -12.53 -4.16
C GLY A 34 11.71 -11.32 -5.01
N GLN A 35 12.42 -11.03 -6.10
CA GLN A 35 12.14 -9.90 -7.01
C GLN A 35 10.69 -9.87 -7.49
N LEU A 36 10.13 -11.04 -7.86
CA LEU A 36 8.73 -11.16 -8.27
C LEU A 36 7.78 -10.58 -7.21
N TYR A 37 7.96 -10.97 -5.94
CA TYR A 37 7.12 -10.52 -4.84
C TYR A 37 7.36 -9.05 -4.51
N THR A 38 8.60 -8.58 -4.60
CA THR A 38 8.94 -7.16 -4.48
C THR A 38 8.22 -6.33 -5.54
N PHE A 39 8.22 -6.76 -6.81
CA PHE A 39 7.51 -6.04 -7.88
C PHE A 39 5.99 -6.08 -7.69
N MET A 40 5.41 -7.21 -7.25
CA MET A 40 4.00 -7.27 -6.89
C MET A 40 3.66 -6.24 -5.80
N VAL A 41 4.46 -6.14 -4.73
CA VAL A 41 4.23 -5.15 -3.67
C VAL A 41 4.41 -3.71 -4.19
N LEU A 42 5.39 -3.44 -5.04
CA LEU A 42 5.65 -2.11 -5.61
C LEU A 42 4.50 -1.58 -6.48
N ILE A 43 3.70 -2.44 -7.12
CA ILE A 43 2.50 -2.02 -7.84
C ILE A 43 1.55 -1.25 -6.90
N SER A 44 1.55 -1.53 -5.60
CA SER A 44 0.72 -0.78 -4.64
C SER A 44 1.05 0.72 -4.57
N GLU A 45 2.26 1.14 -4.97
CA GLU A 45 2.63 2.56 -5.04
C GLU A 45 1.89 3.33 -6.13
N VAL A 46 1.24 2.62 -7.08
CA VAL A 46 0.37 3.26 -8.07
C VAL A 46 -0.78 4.03 -7.45
N THR A 47 -1.17 3.75 -6.19
CA THR A 47 -2.24 4.47 -5.49
C THR A 47 -1.76 5.79 -4.85
N THR A 48 -0.45 6.01 -4.76
CA THR A 48 0.16 7.15 -4.06
C THR A 48 -0.17 8.49 -4.72
N PRO A 49 -0.13 8.64 -6.06
CA PRO A 49 -0.57 9.87 -6.74
C PRO A 49 -2.00 10.29 -6.39
N GLU A 50 -2.92 9.34 -6.25
CA GLU A 50 -4.33 9.63 -5.96
C GLU A 50 -4.52 10.10 -4.52
N ILE A 51 -3.81 9.52 -3.56
CA ILE A 51 -3.80 9.98 -2.16
C ILE A 51 -3.26 11.40 -2.08
N ASN A 52 -2.16 11.70 -2.79
CA ASN A 52 -1.60 13.04 -2.87
C ASN A 52 -2.56 14.04 -3.53
N MET A 53 -3.25 13.63 -4.59
CA MET A 53 -4.27 14.46 -5.23
C MET A 53 -5.44 14.76 -4.29
N ARG A 54 -5.85 13.78 -3.47
CA ARG A 54 -6.90 14.01 -2.47
C ARG A 54 -6.48 15.02 -1.42
N TRP A 55 -5.26 14.91 -0.92
CA TRP A 55 -4.68 15.85 0.03
C TRP A 55 -4.56 17.26 -0.57
N TYR A 56 -4.14 17.35 -1.83
CA TYR A 56 -4.06 18.62 -2.55
C TYR A 56 -5.43 19.32 -2.65
N LEU A 57 -6.46 18.58 -3.10
CA LEU A 57 -7.83 19.10 -3.18
C LEU A 57 -8.39 19.49 -1.81
N ASP A 58 -8.03 18.77 -0.75
CA ASP A 58 -8.42 19.13 0.61
C ASP A 58 -7.81 20.47 1.03
N THR A 59 -6.48 20.59 0.90
CA THR A 59 -5.71 21.78 1.27
C THR A 59 -6.16 23.02 0.48
N ALA A 60 -6.57 22.83 -0.78
CA ALA A 60 -7.13 23.87 -1.63
C ALA A 60 -8.59 24.28 -1.27
N GLY A 61 -9.20 23.70 -0.23
CA GLY A 61 -10.59 23.99 0.17
C GLY A 61 -11.65 23.33 -0.73
N LEU A 62 -11.27 22.40 -1.60
CA LEU A 62 -12.12 21.81 -2.64
C LEU A 62 -12.84 20.52 -2.19
N LYS A 63 -12.98 20.28 -0.88
CA LYS A 63 -13.63 19.08 -0.32
C LYS A 63 -15.07 18.83 -0.82
N ARG A 64 -15.79 19.88 -1.25
CA ARG A 64 -17.17 19.78 -1.77
C ARG A 64 -17.25 19.63 -3.29
N SER A 65 -16.12 19.73 -4.00
CA SER A 65 -16.08 19.66 -5.46
C SER A 65 -16.43 18.27 -6.02
N ILE A 66 -16.81 18.22 -7.30
CA ILE A 66 -16.94 16.96 -8.05
C ILE A 66 -15.59 16.25 -8.20
N ALA A 67 -14.50 17.00 -8.41
CA ALA A 67 -13.15 16.44 -8.48
C ALA A 67 -12.78 15.66 -7.21
N TYR A 68 -13.12 16.18 -6.03
CA TYR A 68 -12.88 15.49 -4.76
C TYR A 68 -13.72 14.21 -4.63
N LEU A 69 -14.95 14.17 -5.16
CA LEU A 69 -15.74 12.94 -5.18
C LEU A 69 -15.13 11.91 -6.13
N ILE A 70 -14.83 12.30 -7.37
CA ILE A 70 -14.25 11.41 -8.39
C ILE A 70 -12.94 10.81 -7.88
N ASN A 71 -12.03 11.63 -7.37
CA ASN A 71 -10.78 11.16 -6.77
C ASN A 71 -11.03 10.15 -5.63
N GLY A 72 -12.03 10.38 -4.78
CA GLY A 72 -12.39 9.43 -3.71
C GLY A 72 -12.88 8.08 -4.24
N VAL A 73 -13.65 8.06 -5.33
CA VAL A 73 -14.10 6.83 -6.00
C VAL A 73 -12.92 6.10 -6.66
N VAL A 74 -12.04 6.85 -7.35
CA VAL A 74 -10.83 6.29 -7.97
C VAL A 74 -9.92 5.65 -6.90
N ILE A 75 -9.68 6.34 -5.78
CA ILE A 75 -8.90 5.78 -4.66
C ILE A 75 -9.52 4.48 -4.16
N PHE A 76 -10.85 4.42 -3.99
CA PHE A 76 -11.51 3.21 -3.51
C PHE A 76 -11.24 2.00 -4.42
N PHE A 77 -11.42 2.15 -5.74
CA PHE A 77 -11.18 1.06 -6.68
C PHE A 77 -9.69 0.73 -6.85
N ALA A 78 -8.83 1.75 -6.95
CA ALA A 78 -7.39 1.56 -7.06
C ALA A 78 -6.84 0.81 -5.83
N TRP A 79 -7.32 1.16 -4.63
CA TRP A 79 -6.94 0.48 -3.39
C TRP A 79 -7.44 -0.97 -3.35
N LEU A 80 -8.69 -1.22 -3.74
CA LEU A 80 -9.24 -2.57 -3.79
C LEU A 80 -8.39 -3.47 -4.71
N VAL A 81 -8.06 -3.00 -5.91
CA VAL A 81 -7.31 -3.79 -6.89
C VAL A 81 -5.84 -3.93 -6.49
N ALA A 82 -5.13 -2.82 -6.32
CA ALA A 82 -3.66 -2.82 -6.16
C ALA A 82 -3.19 -3.17 -4.74
N ARG A 83 -4.05 -3.05 -3.72
CA ARG A 83 -3.65 -3.25 -2.31
C ARG A 83 -4.40 -4.36 -1.58
N ILE A 84 -5.61 -4.73 -2.00
CA ILE A 84 -6.36 -5.84 -1.40
C ILE A 84 -6.26 -7.09 -2.27
N LEU A 85 -6.79 -7.04 -3.50
CA LEU A 85 -6.82 -8.21 -4.39
C LEU A 85 -5.42 -8.66 -4.78
N LEU A 86 -4.51 -7.72 -5.07
CA LEU A 86 -3.12 -8.06 -5.37
C LEU A 86 -2.40 -8.76 -4.21
N PHE A 87 -2.65 -8.34 -2.97
CA PHE A 87 -2.04 -9.00 -1.80
C PHE A 87 -2.64 -10.40 -1.58
N VAL A 88 -3.95 -10.57 -1.76
CA VAL A 88 -4.58 -11.90 -1.74
C VAL A 88 -3.96 -12.81 -2.81
N TYR A 89 -3.84 -12.29 -4.04
CA TYR A 89 -3.20 -13.01 -5.14
C TYR A 89 -1.73 -13.36 -4.84
N MET A 90 -0.98 -12.43 -4.25
CA MET A 90 0.42 -12.63 -3.89
C MET A 90 0.57 -13.76 -2.85
N PHE A 91 -0.25 -13.79 -1.80
CA PHE A 91 -0.24 -14.91 -0.84
C PHE A 91 -0.66 -16.24 -1.48
N TYR A 92 -1.66 -16.20 -2.37
CA TYR A 92 -2.06 -17.38 -3.13
C TYR A 92 -0.92 -17.90 -4.03
N HIS A 93 -0.19 -17.00 -4.69
CA HIS A 93 0.98 -17.34 -5.49
C HIS A 93 2.11 -17.93 -4.63
N VAL A 94 2.40 -17.35 -3.46
CA VAL A 94 3.35 -17.93 -2.50
C VAL A 94 2.94 -19.34 -2.08
N TYR A 95 1.64 -19.57 -1.83
CA TYR A 95 1.12 -20.89 -1.48
C TYR A 95 1.34 -21.92 -2.59
N LEU A 96 1.01 -21.58 -3.84
CA LEU A 96 1.20 -22.47 -4.99
C LEU A 96 2.68 -22.77 -5.26
N HIS A 97 3.55 -21.77 -5.08
CA HIS A 97 4.98 -21.85 -5.35
C HIS A 97 5.82 -22.06 -4.07
N TYR A 98 5.22 -22.59 -3.01
CA TYR A 98 5.86 -22.72 -1.70
C TYR A 98 7.18 -23.49 -1.75
N HIS A 99 7.24 -24.55 -2.57
CA HIS A 99 8.45 -25.35 -2.78
C HIS A 99 9.63 -24.55 -3.35
N GLN A 100 9.38 -23.45 -4.07
CA GLN A 100 10.42 -22.54 -4.58
C GLN A 100 10.81 -21.53 -3.50
N VAL A 101 9.83 -21.04 -2.73
CA VAL A 101 10.05 -20.05 -1.67
C VAL A 101 10.91 -20.62 -0.54
N ILE A 102 10.77 -21.91 -0.21
CA ILE A 102 11.62 -22.55 0.82
C ILE A 102 13.07 -22.79 0.39
N GLN A 103 13.39 -22.63 -0.90
CA GLN A 103 14.77 -22.74 -1.41
C GLN A 103 15.54 -21.41 -1.28
N MET A 104 14.85 -20.31 -0.98
CA MET A 104 15.47 -19.02 -0.73
C MET A 104 16.33 -19.07 0.53
N HIS A 105 17.31 -18.17 0.63
CA HIS A 105 17.98 -17.94 1.91
C HIS A 105 16.96 -17.60 3.00
N ILE A 106 17.31 -17.95 4.25
CA ILE A 106 16.43 -17.77 5.42
C ILE A 106 15.88 -16.34 5.54
N ILE A 107 16.70 -15.33 5.20
CA ILE A 107 16.29 -13.93 5.21
C ILE A 107 15.22 -13.67 4.13
N GLY A 108 15.43 -14.15 2.90
CA GLY A 108 14.48 -14.01 1.81
C GLY A 108 13.16 -14.72 2.09
N PHE A 109 13.22 -15.95 2.61
CA PHE A 109 12.05 -16.68 3.08
C PHE A 109 11.26 -15.84 4.10
N LEU A 110 11.91 -15.32 5.15
CA LEU A 110 11.25 -14.50 6.16
C LEU A 110 10.64 -13.22 5.56
N LEU A 111 11.37 -12.54 4.66
CA LEU A 111 10.89 -11.30 4.05
C LEU A 111 9.65 -11.50 3.18
N VAL A 112 9.56 -12.61 2.44
CA VAL A 112 8.39 -12.95 1.59
C VAL A 112 7.11 -13.13 2.42
N PHE A 113 7.21 -13.55 3.68
CA PHE A 113 6.04 -13.69 4.56
C PHE A 113 5.80 -12.45 5.42
N VAL A 114 6.84 -11.94 6.10
CA VAL A 114 6.69 -10.90 7.12
C VAL A 114 6.30 -9.56 6.52
N VAL A 115 7.00 -9.12 5.46
CA VAL A 115 6.77 -7.79 4.89
C VAL A 115 5.37 -7.70 4.26
N PRO A 116 4.96 -8.61 3.37
CA PRO A 116 3.62 -8.58 2.80
C PRO A 116 2.51 -8.73 3.83
N SER A 117 2.70 -9.50 4.91
CA SER A 117 1.69 -9.64 5.98
C SER A 117 1.49 -8.35 6.77
N ALA A 118 2.58 -7.67 7.12
CA ALA A 118 2.52 -6.38 7.78
C ALA A 118 1.83 -5.34 6.87
N LEU A 119 2.24 -5.28 5.61
CA LEU A 119 1.68 -4.35 4.62
C LEU A 119 0.20 -4.64 4.32
N ALA A 120 -0.21 -5.91 4.21
CA ALA A 120 -1.60 -6.31 4.04
C ALA A 120 -2.47 -5.83 5.21
N THR A 121 -1.98 -6.00 6.45
CA THR A 121 -2.68 -5.54 7.65
C THR A 121 -2.91 -4.03 7.62
N MET A 122 -1.87 -3.26 7.28
CA MET A 122 -1.97 -1.82 7.12
C MET A 122 -2.94 -1.42 5.99
N ASN A 123 -2.88 -2.13 4.85
CA ASN A 123 -3.77 -1.90 3.71
C ASN A 123 -5.25 -2.13 4.07
N LEU A 124 -5.56 -3.13 4.90
CA LEU A 124 -6.92 -3.37 5.39
C LEU A 124 -7.41 -2.24 6.31
N ILE A 125 -6.56 -1.79 7.25
CA ILE A 125 -6.87 -0.67 8.15
C ILE A 125 -7.18 0.60 7.34
N TRP A 126 -6.33 0.92 6.37
CA TRP A 126 -6.50 2.08 5.50
C TRP A 126 -7.70 1.95 4.57
N PHE A 127 -7.97 0.77 4.02
CA PHE A 127 -9.17 0.54 3.21
C PHE A 127 -10.44 0.79 4.02
N GLY A 128 -10.47 0.37 5.29
CA GLY A 128 -11.56 0.71 6.21
C GLY A 128 -11.75 2.23 6.39
N LYS A 129 -10.65 3.00 6.45
CA LYS A 129 -10.70 4.48 6.50
C LYS A 129 -11.23 5.08 5.18
N ILE A 130 -10.80 4.55 4.03
CA ILE A 130 -11.26 4.99 2.70
C ILE A 130 -12.76 4.76 2.53
N VAL A 131 -13.26 3.57 2.87
CA VAL A 131 -14.70 3.24 2.83
C VAL A 131 -15.50 4.21 3.71
N LYS A 132 -15.06 4.41 4.95
CA LYS A 132 -15.72 5.36 5.88
C LYS A 132 -15.70 6.79 5.32
N GLY A 133 -14.59 7.22 4.73
CA GLY A 133 -14.44 8.52 4.11
C GLY A 133 -15.39 8.72 2.93
N LEU A 134 -15.45 7.76 2.00
CA LEU A 134 -16.31 7.82 0.83
C LEU A 134 -17.80 7.84 1.22
N LYS A 135 -18.23 6.97 2.17
CA LYS A 135 -19.59 6.98 2.69
C LYS A 135 -19.99 8.35 3.26
N LYS A 136 -19.09 9.00 4.00
CA LYS A 136 -19.33 10.35 4.54
C LYS A 136 -19.43 11.42 3.45
N THR A 137 -18.64 11.32 2.38
CA THR A 137 -18.72 12.26 1.25
C THR A 137 -20.03 12.10 0.49
N LEU A 138 -20.49 10.87 0.28
CA LEU A 138 -21.76 10.58 -0.41
C LEU A 138 -22.96 11.04 0.42
N ALA A 139 -22.98 10.77 1.73
CA ALA A 139 -24.09 11.15 2.62
C ALA A 139 -24.26 12.67 2.82
N LYS A 140 -23.25 13.47 2.48
CA LYS A 140 -23.29 14.95 2.59
C LYS A 140 -23.75 15.64 1.32
N ARG A 141 -24.00 14.89 0.24
CA ARG A 141 -24.58 15.44 -0.98
C ARG A 141 -26.11 15.39 -0.86
N PRO A 142 -26.80 16.49 -1.21
CA PRO A 142 -28.26 16.51 -1.27
C PRO A 142 -28.79 15.55 -2.32
#